data_AF-A0A5C9CYR9-F1
#
_entry.id   AF-A0A5C9CYR9-F1
#
_cell.length_a   1.000
_cell.length_b   1.000
_cell.length_c   1.000
_cell.angle_alpha   90.00
_cell.angle_beta   90.00
_cell.angle_gamma   90.00
#
_symmetry.space_group_name_H-M   'P 1'
#
loop_
_entity.id
_entity.type
_entity.pdbx_description
1 polymer ?
#
loop_
_entity_poly.entity_id
_entity_poly.type
_entity_poly.pdbx_seq_one_letter_code
_entity_poly.pdbx_strand_id
1 'polypeptide(L)'
;MLQLDEDRFLVEQLRLILGNVARTVIPVISLAILLCVFLSNDSNAWALRLWTVAAIASNLNGYFYTRRQVLGGIPSERAHHIVWMLMLLTAIDGALWAALPWITLDTASPAGSILVVSVIAGMAAGAMATQSQVLVVFIACVIPEIGISAMKVWLRFSVVANTRRWQ
;
A
#
# COMPACT_ATOMS: atom_id res chain seq x y z
N MET A 1 -16.56 10.48 31.81
CA MET A 1 -15.61 11.58 31.50
C MET A 1 -14.47 11.11 30.59
N LEU A 2 -13.99 9.85 30.70
CA LEU A 2 -12.95 9.27 29.82
C LEU A 2 -13.30 9.22 28.32
N GLN A 3 -14.54 8.90 27.96
CA GLN A 3 -14.94 8.67 26.56
C GLN A 3 -14.86 9.93 25.66
N LEU A 4 -15.07 11.12 26.23
CA LEU A 4 -15.02 12.39 25.49
C LEU A 4 -13.59 12.80 25.11
N ASP A 5 -12.59 12.48 25.95
CA ASP A 5 -11.18 12.70 25.63
C ASP A 5 -10.68 11.68 24.60
N GLU A 6 -11.11 10.42 24.69
CA GLU A 6 -10.80 9.35 23.73
C GLU A 6 -11.30 9.71 22.31
N ASP A 7 -12.54 10.17 22.19
CA ASP A 7 -13.14 10.55 20.90
C ASP A 7 -12.44 11.77 20.30
N ARG A 8 -12.08 12.77 21.12
CA ARG A 8 -11.38 13.98 20.67
C ARG A 8 -9.94 13.67 20.25
N PHE A 9 -9.27 12.78 20.96
CA PHE A 9 -7.93 12.29 20.62
C PHE A 9 -7.94 11.53 19.29
N LEU A 10 -8.91 10.63 19.10
CA LEU A 10 -9.09 9.88 17.85
C LEU A 10 -9.36 10.82 16.66
N VAL A 11 -10.19 11.85 16.83
CA VAL A 11 -10.46 12.85 15.79
C VAL A 11 -9.19 13.58 15.36
N GLU A 12 -8.32 13.94 16.30
CA GLU A 12 -7.07 14.62 15.97
C GLU A 12 -6.06 13.69 15.28
N GLN A 13 -5.96 12.44 15.71
CA GLN A 13 -5.18 11.41 15.00
C GLN A 13 -5.67 11.23 13.56
N LEU A 14 -6.99 11.14 13.37
CA LEU A 14 -7.59 11.04 12.04
C LEU A 14 -7.28 12.26 11.18
N ARG A 15 -7.34 13.49 11.73
CA ARG A 15 -6.95 14.71 10.98
C ARG A 15 -5.51 14.65 10.50
N LEU A 16 -4.60 14.19 11.35
CA LEU A 16 -3.19 14.05 10.99
C LEU A 16 -2.97 13.00 9.89
N ILE A 17 -3.60 11.82 10.01
CA ILE A 17 -3.54 10.78 8.98
C ILE A 17 -4.08 11.31 7.65
N LEU A 18 -5.27 11.91 7.67
CA LEU A 18 -5.91 12.46 6.47
C LEU A 18 -5.07 13.57 5.83
N GLY A 19 -4.45 14.44 6.64
CA GLY A 19 -3.53 15.47 6.15
C GLY A 19 -2.23 14.93 5.56
N ASN A 20 -1.77 13.76 6.02
CA ASN A 20 -0.58 13.09 5.49
C ASN A 20 -0.90 12.30 4.21
N VAL A 21 -1.99 11.54 4.19
CA VAL A 21 -2.44 10.74 3.03
C VAL A 21 -2.65 11.63 1.80
N ALA A 22 -3.22 12.83 1.95
CA ALA A 22 -3.40 13.74 0.83
C ALA A 22 -2.07 14.17 0.15
N ARG A 23 -0.97 14.19 0.92
CA ARG A 23 0.35 14.62 0.43
C ARG A 23 1.17 13.49 -0.21
N THR A 24 0.81 12.23 0.02
CA THR A 24 1.55 11.07 -0.51
C THR A 24 1.09 10.65 -1.90
N VAL A 25 -0.08 11.09 -2.34
CA VAL A 25 -0.70 10.70 -3.62
C VAL A 25 0.21 10.95 -4.82
N ILE A 26 0.83 12.14 -4.90
CA ILE A 26 1.69 12.51 -6.04
C ILE A 26 2.94 11.60 -6.09
N PRO A 27 3.71 11.43 -5.00
CA PRO A 27 4.80 10.45 -4.96
C PRO A 27 4.38 9.03 -5.36
N VAL A 28 3.26 8.53 -4.83
CA VAL A 28 2.81 7.16 -5.05
C VAL A 28 2.40 6.92 -6.51
N ILE A 29 1.65 7.85 -7.11
CA ILE A 29 1.30 7.79 -8.54
C ILE A 29 2.57 7.84 -9.40
N SER A 30 3.52 8.72 -9.07
CA SER A 30 4.78 8.85 -9.81
C SER A 30 5.58 7.56 -9.76
N LEU A 31 5.64 6.92 -8.58
CA LEU A 31 6.29 5.64 -8.38
C LEU A 31 5.62 4.51 -9.17
N ALA A 32 4.28 4.44 -9.17
CA ALA A 32 3.54 3.43 -9.92
C ALA A 32 3.78 3.53 -11.44
N ILE A 33 3.83 4.76 -11.99
CA ILE A 33 4.16 5.00 -13.39
C ILE A 33 5.61 4.60 -13.68
N LEU A 34 6.56 4.99 -12.82
CA LEU A 34 7.96 4.65 -12.98
C LEU A 34 8.16 3.12 -13.01
N LEU A 35 7.55 2.41 -12.07
CA LEU A 35 7.61 0.94 -12.05
C LEU A 35 7.01 0.32 -13.32
N CYS A 36 5.90 0.85 -13.82
CA CYS A 36 5.32 0.39 -15.09
C CYS A 36 6.32 0.51 -16.23
N VAL A 37 7.01 1.65 -16.33
CA VAL A 37 7.95 1.91 -17.43
C VAL A 37 9.19 1.03 -17.31
N PHE A 38 9.75 0.88 -16.11
CA PHE A 38 11.01 0.18 -15.90
C PHE A 38 10.89 -1.35 -15.81
N LEU A 39 9.73 -1.88 -15.40
CA LEU A 39 9.52 -3.34 -15.23
C LEU A 39 8.67 -3.97 -16.34
N SER A 40 8.10 -3.16 -17.25
CA SER A 40 7.32 -3.68 -18.37
C SER A 40 8.21 -4.39 -19.38
N ASN A 41 7.82 -5.60 -19.75
CA ASN A 41 8.38 -6.40 -20.83
C ASN A 41 7.24 -7.09 -21.60
N ASP A 42 7.54 -7.76 -22.71
CA ASP A 42 6.51 -8.38 -23.56
C ASP A 42 5.64 -9.42 -22.84
N SER A 43 6.16 -10.03 -21.77
CA SER A 43 5.43 -11.07 -21.01
C SER A 43 4.50 -10.51 -19.93
N ASN A 44 4.77 -9.32 -19.38
CA ASN A 44 4.04 -8.76 -18.24
C ASN A 44 3.38 -7.39 -18.50
N ALA A 45 3.61 -6.78 -19.67
CA ALA A 45 3.18 -5.42 -19.98
C ALA A 45 1.70 -5.16 -19.72
N TRP A 46 0.82 -6.08 -20.14
CA TRP A 46 -0.62 -5.95 -19.92
C TRP A 46 -0.99 -5.96 -18.43
N ALA A 47 -0.49 -6.95 -17.69
CA ALA A 47 -0.75 -7.08 -16.26
C ALA A 47 -0.22 -5.88 -15.47
N LEU A 48 0.97 -5.38 -15.85
CA LEU A 48 1.59 -4.25 -15.19
C LEU A 48 0.83 -2.93 -15.46
N ARG A 49 0.35 -2.72 -16.69
CA ARG A 49 -0.51 -1.56 -17.02
C ARG A 49 -1.82 -1.60 -16.25
N LEU A 50 -2.47 -2.76 -16.18
CA LEU A 50 -3.70 -2.92 -15.41
C LEU A 50 -3.46 -2.65 -13.91
N TRP A 51 -2.36 -3.18 -13.37
CA TRP A 51 -1.94 -2.92 -11.99
C TRP A 51 -1.67 -1.42 -11.75
N THR A 52 -0.98 -0.73 -12.65
CA THR A 52 -0.73 0.71 -12.54
C THR A 52 -2.01 1.52 -12.55
N VAL A 53 -2.95 1.21 -13.46
CA VAL A 53 -4.26 1.86 -13.48
C VAL A 53 -5.03 1.61 -12.18
N ALA A 54 -5.01 0.39 -11.67
CA ALA A 54 -5.63 0.05 -10.39
C ALA A 54 -4.96 0.80 -9.22
N ALA A 55 -3.63 0.93 -9.21
CA ALA A 55 -2.88 1.60 -8.14
C ALA A 55 -3.18 3.10 -8.10
N ILE A 56 -3.23 3.73 -9.28
CA ILE A 56 -3.63 5.13 -9.42
C ILE A 56 -5.09 5.31 -8.99
N ALA A 57 -6.00 4.45 -9.44
CA ALA A 57 -7.42 4.54 -9.07
C ALA A 57 -7.64 4.37 -7.55
N SER A 58 -6.94 3.41 -6.92
CA SER A 58 -6.94 3.20 -5.46
C SER A 58 -6.51 4.46 -4.72
N ASN A 59 -5.37 5.04 -5.12
CA ASN A 59 -4.81 6.24 -4.49
C ASN A 59 -5.71 7.47 -4.69
N LEU A 60 -6.27 7.65 -5.89
CA LEU A 60 -7.22 8.74 -6.15
C LEU A 60 -8.50 8.57 -5.32
N ASN A 61 -9.02 7.35 -5.19
CA ASN A 61 -10.18 7.10 -4.35
C ASN A 61 -9.89 7.43 -2.87
N GLY A 62 -8.72 7.02 -2.37
CA GLY A 62 -8.24 7.39 -1.03
C GLY A 62 -8.11 8.89 -0.83
N TYR A 63 -7.59 9.61 -1.84
CA TYR A 63 -7.50 11.07 -1.85
C TYR A 63 -8.88 11.74 -1.79
N PHE A 64 -9.82 11.32 -2.65
CA PHE A 64 -11.16 11.90 -2.70
C PHE A 64 -11.92 11.61 -1.41
N TYR A 65 -11.82 10.40 -0.87
CA TYR A 65 -12.37 10.06 0.44
C TYR A 65 -11.80 10.98 1.52
N THR A 66 -10.49 11.11 1.57
CA THR A 66 -9.78 11.96 2.54
C THR A 66 -10.20 13.42 2.44
N ARG A 67 -10.22 13.97 1.23
CA ARG A 67 -10.60 15.35 0.96
C ARG A 67 -12.06 15.62 1.34
N ARG A 68 -12.98 14.69 1.10
CA ARG A 68 -14.38 14.81 1.53
C ARG A 68 -14.50 14.89 3.05
N GLN A 69 -13.75 14.07 3.79
CA GLN A 69 -13.79 14.08 5.26
C GLN A 69 -13.15 15.33 5.87
N VAL A 70 -12.06 15.85 5.28
CA VAL A 70 -11.43 17.10 5.74
C VAL A 70 -12.34 18.30 5.49
N LEU A 71 -13.01 18.37 4.33
CA LEU A 71 -13.93 19.47 3.99
C LEU A 71 -15.26 19.41 4.76
N GLY A 72 -15.76 18.21 5.05
CA GLY A 72 -17.03 18.02 5.76
C GLY A 72 -16.93 18.13 7.29
N GLY A 73 -15.72 18.19 7.84
CA GLY A 73 -15.48 18.06 9.28
C GLY A 73 -15.65 16.61 9.77
N ILE A 74 -14.94 16.25 10.84
CA ILE A 74 -15.01 14.91 11.44
C ILE A 74 -15.88 14.99 12.69
N PRO A 75 -17.19 14.63 12.61
CA PRO A 75 -17.99 14.48 13.82
C PRO A 75 -17.51 13.27 14.62
N SER A 76 -17.42 13.41 15.95
CA SER A 76 -16.95 12.35 16.87
C SER A 76 -17.73 11.05 16.69
N GLU A 77 -19.03 11.14 16.45
CA GLU A 77 -19.95 10.02 16.20
C GLU A 77 -19.58 9.18 14.96
N ARG A 78 -18.88 9.76 13.96
CA ARG A 78 -18.44 9.04 12.75
C ARG A 78 -16.97 8.63 12.78
N ALA A 79 -16.21 9.00 13.81
CA ALA A 79 -14.77 8.74 13.87
C ALA A 79 -14.46 7.24 13.71
N HIS A 80 -15.20 6.37 14.40
CA HIS A 80 -15.06 4.91 14.29
C HIS A 80 -15.37 4.37 12.89
N HIS A 81 -16.42 4.88 12.23
CA HIS A 81 -16.74 4.49 10.85
C HIS A 81 -15.63 4.92 9.87
N ILE A 82 -15.03 6.09 10.12
CA ILE A 82 -13.90 6.58 9.31
C ILE A 82 -12.70 5.65 9.47
N VAL A 83 -12.38 5.20 10.69
CA VAL A 83 -11.32 4.22 10.94
C VAL A 83 -11.57 2.92 10.17
N TRP A 84 -12.78 2.36 10.23
CA TRP A 84 -13.12 1.14 9.50
C TRP A 84 -12.96 1.28 7.99
N MET A 85 -13.42 2.40 7.43
CA MET A 85 -13.25 2.67 6.00
C MET A 85 -11.78 2.88 5.63
N LEU A 86 -10.99 3.54 6.48
CA LEU A 86 -9.55 3.69 6.28
C LEU A 86 -8.84 2.34 6.31
N MET A 87 -9.17 1.46 7.26
CA MET A 87 -8.63 0.10 7.30
C MET A 87 -8.92 -0.66 6.02
N LEU A 88 -10.15 -0.56 5.49
CA LEU A 88 -10.51 -1.22 4.23
C LEU A 88 -9.71 -0.66 3.05
N LEU A 89 -9.62 0.67 2.94
CA LEU A 89 -8.89 1.33 1.87
C LEU A 89 -7.38 1.00 1.92
N THR A 90 -6.76 1.03 3.10
CA THR A 90 -5.34 0.72 3.25
C THR A 90 -5.05 -0.76 3.09
N ALA A 91 -5.96 -1.65 3.47
CA ALA A 91 -5.83 -3.09 3.19
C ALA A 91 -5.89 -3.39 1.69
N ILE A 92 -6.80 -2.74 0.96
CA ILE A 92 -6.86 -2.84 -0.51
C ILE A 92 -5.57 -2.33 -1.14
N ASP A 93 -5.07 -1.18 -0.68
CA ASP A 93 -3.83 -0.61 -1.19
C ASP A 93 -2.64 -1.55 -0.91
N GLY A 94 -2.50 -2.05 0.33
CA GLY A 94 -1.47 -3.02 0.70
C GLY A 94 -1.52 -4.30 -0.14
N ALA A 95 -2.71 -4.85 -0.38
CA ALA A 95 -2.88 -6.03 -1.25
C ALA A 95 -2.51 -5.74 -2.71
N LEU A 96 -2.83 -4.55 -3.19
CA LEU A 96 -2.50 -4.12 -4.54
C LEU A 96 -0.99 -3.97 -4.73
N TRP A 97 -0.30 -3.35 -3.78
CA TRP A 97 1.17 -3.30 -3.77
C TRP A 97 1.78 -4.69 -3.66
N ALA A 98 1.21 -5.58 -2.86
CA ALA A 98 1.69 -6.95 -2.75
C ALA A 98 1.51 -7.78 -4.03
N ALA A 99 0.61 -7.39 -4.93
CA ALA A 99 0.44 -8.03 -6.23
C ALA A 99 1.61 -7.73 -7.20
N LEU A 100 2.34 -6.63 -7.00
CA LEU A 100 3.44 -6.22 -7.88
C LEU A 100 4.55 -7.29 -8.00
N PRO A 101 5.07 -7.87 -6.89
CA PRO A 101 5.98 -9.01 -6.96
C PRO A 101 5.46 -10.20 -7.78
N TRP A 102 4.16 -10.47 -7.75
CA TRP A 102 3.56 -11.58 -8.48
C TRP A 102 3.55 -11.33 -9.99
N ILE A 103 3.42 -10.08 -10.41
CA ILE A 103 3.42 -9.69 -11.83
C ILE A 103 4.84 -9.63 -12.39
N THR A 104 5.81 -9.22 -11.57
CA THR A 104 7.14 -8.81 -12.06
C THR A 104 8.25 -9.81 -11.75
N LEU A 105 8.28 -10.45 -10.57
CA LEU A 105 9.47 -11.21 -10.13
C LEU A 105 9.82 -12.43 -11.00
N ASP A 106 8.84 -13.06 -11.64
CA ASP A 106 9.10 -14.25 -12.48
C ASP A 106 9.86 -13.89 -13.76
N THR A 107 9.76 -12.63 -14.20
CA THR A 107 10.28 -12.14 -15.48
C THR A 107 11.31 -11.01 -15.29
N ALA A 108 11.50 -10.57 -14.03
CA ALA A 108 12.39 -9.48 -13.68
C ALA A 108 13.86 -9.91 -13.73
N SER A 109 14.69 -9.01 -14.27
CA SER A 109 16.14 -9.06 -14.12
C SER A 109 16.55 -9.00 -12.64
N PRO A 110 17.81 -9.33 -12.30
CA PRO A 110 18.31 -9.17 -10.93
C PRO A 110 18.12 -7.75 -10.40
N ALA A 111 18.42 -6.73 -11.21
CA ALA A 111 18.22 -5.33 -10.87
C ALA A 111 16.72 -5.00 -10.67
N GLY A 112 15.84 -5.50 -11.54
CA GLY A 112 14.39 -5.32 -11.40
C GLY A 112 13.84 -5.98 -10.14
N SER A 113 14.39 -7.14 -9.74
CA SER A 113 14.00 -7.81 -8.50
C SER A 113 14.39 -7.02 -7.25
N ILE A 114 15.60 -6.44 -7.24
CA ILE A 114 16.05 -5.55 -6.16
C ILE A 114 15.13 -4.33 -6.08
N LEU A 115 14.84 -3.69 -7.22
CA LEU A 115 13.94 -2.55 -7.29
C LEU A 115 12.56 -2.87 -6.69
N VAL A 116 11.96 -4.00 -7.06
CA VAL A 116 10.65 -4.43 -6.54
C VAL A 116 10.69 -4.60 -5.01
N VAL A 117 11.68 -5.32 -4.48
CA VAL A 117 11.80 -5.54 -3.04
C VAL A 117 12.06 -4.23 -2.29
N SER A 118 12.93 -3.37 -2.82
CA SER A 118 13.20 -2.05 -2.23
C SER A 118 11.96 -1.15 -2.23
N VAL A 119 11.13 -1.20 -3.28
CA VAL A 119 9.89 -0.43 -3.31
C VAL A 119 8.88 -0.95 -2.30
N ILE A 120 8.66 -2.26 -2.18
CA ILE A 120 7.76 -2.81 -1.16
C ILE A 120 8.24 -2.43 0.26
N ALA A 121 9.54 -2.53 0.52
CA ALA A 121 10.10 -2.09 1.80
C ALA A 121 9.89 -0.58 2.05
N GLY A 122 10.08 0.25 1.02
CA GLY A 122 9.86 1.69 1.08
C GLY A 122 8.39 2.07 1.28
N MET A 123 7.46 1.36 0.65
CA MET A 123 6.01 1.55 0.82
C MET A 123 5.58 1.19 2.24
N ALA A 124 6.02 0.05 2.78
CA ALA A 124 5.77 -0.32 4.17
C ALA A 124 6.34 0.72 5.17
N ALA A 125 7.54 1.24 4.92
CA ALA A 125 8.12 2.31 5.74
C ALA A 125 7.33 3.63 5.63
N GLY A 126 6.85 3.97 4.44
CA GLY A 126 5.97 5.12 4.20
C GLY A 126 4.62 4.99 4.90
N ALA A 127 4.03 3.78 4.90
CA ALA A 127 2.81 3.47 5.64
C ALA A 127 3.03 3.64 7.15
N MET A 128 4.18 3.21 7.68
CA MET A 128 4.54 3.43 9.08
C MET A 128 4.59 4.93 9.43
N ALA A 129 5.23 5.74 8.59
CA ALA A 129 5.34 7.18 8.84
C ALA A 129 3.99 7.91 8.79
N THR A 130 3.04 7.41 7.99
CA THR A 130 1.78 8.13 7.69
C THR A 130 0.57 7.58 8.44
N GLN A 131 0.59 6.31 8.85
CA GLN A 131 -0.56 5.60 9.43
C GLN A 131 -0.32 5.09 10.85
N SER A 132 0.91 5.15 11.39
CA SER A 132 1.21 4.68 12.76
C SER A 132 0.43 5.39 13.87
N GLN A 133 -0.14 6.55 13.56
CA GLN A 133 -1.00 7.32 14.46
C GLN A 133 -2.25 6.53 14.87
N VAL A 134 -2.76 5.65 14.00
CA VAL A 134 -3.84 4.69 14.31
C VAL A 134 -3.33 3.29 13.96
N LEU A 135 -2.81 2.59 14.97
CA LEU A 135 -2.12 1.31 14.83
C LEU A 135 -2.90 0.28 14.00
N VAL A 136 -4.21 0.22 14.17
CA VAL A 136 -5.08 -0.74 13.47
C VAL A 136 -5.11 -0.48 11.95
N VAL A 137 -5.08 0.78 11.52
CA VAL A 137 -5.02 1.15 10.09
C VAL A 137 -3.69 0.73 9.48
N PHE A 138 -2.59 0.95 10.22
CA PHE A 138 -1.25 0.51 9.81
C PHE A 138 -1.16 -1.01 9.69
N ILE A 139 -1.67 -1.76 10.67
CA ILE A 139 -1.69 -3.23 10.65
C ILE A 139 -2.49 -3.75 9.46
N ALA A 140 -3.65 -3.14 9.17
CA ALA A 140 -4.49 -3.51 8.03
C ALA A 140 -3.77 -3.32 6.69
N CYS A 141 -2.89 -2.32 6.57
CA CYS A 141 -2.06 -2.11 5.38
C CYS A 141 -0.92 -3.12 5.28
N VAL A 142 -0.16 -3.29 6.35
CA VAL A 142 1.14 -3.98 6.31
C VAL A 142 1.02 -5.50 6.29
N ILE A 143 -0.01 -6.07 6.93
CA ILE A 143 -0.24 -7.53 6.90
C ILE A 143 -0.37 -8.07 5.47
N PRO A 144 -1.30 -7.56 4.63
CA PRO A 144 -1.40 -8.05 3.26
C PRO A 144 -0.16 -7.69 2.44
N GLU A 145 0.39 -6.49 2.61
CA GLU A 145 1.58 -6.03 1.88
C GLU A 145 2.79 -6.94 2.08
N ILE A 146 3.18 -7.17 3.33
CA ILE A 146 4.34 -7.99 3.66
C ILE A 146 4.01 -9.47 3.46
N GLY A 147 2.85 -9.95 3.92
CA GLY A 147 2.50 -11.36 3.88
C GLY A 147 2.48 -11.94 2.47
N ILE A 148 1.77 -11.29 1.55
CA ILE A 148 1.63 -11.75 0.16
C ILE A 148 2.95 -11.58 -0.61
N SER A 149 3.70 -10.50 -0.35
CA SER A 149 5.01 -10.27 -0.98
C SER A 149 6.04 -11.29 -0.53
N ALA A 150 6.14 -11.55 0.79
CA ALA A 150 7.06 -12.51 1.36
C ALA A 150 6.78 -13.93 0.85
N MET A 151 5.50 -14.29 0.70
CA MET A 151 5.10 -15.56 0.11
C MET A 151 5.66 -15.73 -1.31
N LYS A 152 5.54 -14.72 -2.18
CA LYS A 152 6.08 -14.80 -3.55
C LYS A 152 7.60 -14.92 -3.58
N VAL A 153 8.29 -14.13 -2.76
CA VAL A 153 9.75 -14.17 -2.65
C VAL A 153 10.22 -15.55 -2.19
N TRP A 154 9.55 -16.11 -1.18
CA TRP A 154 9.85 -17.45 -0.66
C TRP A 154 9.66 -18.54 -1.72
N LEU A 155 8.55 -18.50 -2.47
CA LEU A 155 8.28 -19.44 -3.55
C LEU A 155 9.34 -19.39 -4.66
N ARG A 156 9.81 -18.20 -5.03
CA ARG A 156 10.89 -18.07 -6.00
C ARG A 156 12.20 -18.68 -5.49
N PHE A 157 12.54 -18.41 -4.23
CA PHE A 157 13.75 -18.94 -3.62
C PHE A 157 13.72 -20.47 -3.52
N SER A 158 12.59 -21.06 -3.12
CA SER A 158 12.45 -22.51 -2.99
C SER A 158 12.58 -23.23 -4.34
N VAL A 159 12.06 -22.65 -5.43
CA VAL A 159 12.22 -23.19 -6.79
C VAL A 159 13.69 -23.19 -7.23
N VAL A 160 14.41 -22.08 -7.01
CA VAL A 160 15.84 -21.96 -7.36
C VAL A 160 16.71 -22.92 -6.53
N ALA A 161 16.41 -23.07 -5.24
CA ALA A 161 17.11 -24.01 -4.37
C ALA A 161 16.91 -25.46 -4.82
N ASN A 162 15.71 -25.80 -5.30
CA ASN A 162 15.40 -27.15 -5.79
C ASN A 162 16.13 -27.45 -7.12
N THR A 163 16.16 -26.52 -8.08
CA THR A 163 16.86 -26.74 -9.36
C THR A 163 18.37 -26.91 -9.21
N ARG A 164 19.02 -26.19 -8.28
CA ARG A 164 20.45 -26.38 -7.97
C ARG A 164 20.79 -27.72 -7.33
N ARG A 165 19.81 -28.45 -6.78
CA ARG A 165 20.02 -29.74 -6.12
C ARG A 165 20.15 -30.91 -7.11
N TRP A 166 19.78 -30.69 -8.38
CA TRP A 166 19.76 -31.69 -9.45
C TRP A 166 20.80 -31.42 -10.55
N GLN A 167 21.72 -30.48 -10.32
CA GLN A 167 22.91 -30.22 -11.14
C GLN A 167 24.15 -30.62 -10.35
#